data_AF-A0A6N4TIP8-F1
#
_entry.id   AF-A0A6N4TIP8-F1
#
_cell.length_a   1.000
_cell.length_b   1.000
_cell.length_c   1.000
_cell.angle_alpha   90.00
_cell.angle_beta   90.00
_cell.angle_gamma   90.00
#
_symmetry.space_group_name_H-M   'P 1'
#
loop_
_entity.id
_entity.type
_entity.pdbx_description
1 polymer ?
#
loop_
_entity_poly.entity_id
_entity_poly.type
_entity_poly.pdbx_seq_one_letter_code
_entity_poly.pdbx_strand_id
1 'polypeptide(L)'
;MKELQWFKENISLYMKCHLYWNAYLQVYYNVKEPSDECYKIIADTSISTYLKSDDVDMSVEKIAYFLSRNYEKGKISLEQIESSSSYDVMDGVYNEDVEYLINEE
;
A
#
# COMPACT_ATOMS: atom_id res chain seq x y z
N MET A 1 27.14 15.55 16.87
CA MET A 1 27.37 14.33 16.08
C MET A 1 26.99 14.60 14.63
N LYS A 2 27.89 14.37 13.67
CA LYS A 2 27.62 14.59 12.22
C LYS A 2 26.52 13.64 11.69
N GLU A 3 26.46 12.43 12.23
CA GLU A 3 25.47 11.40 11.86
C GLU A 3 24.04 11.81 12.21
N LEU A 4 23.82 12.38 13.40
CA LEU A 4 22.49 12.88 13.81
C LEU A 4 22.00 14.03 12.92
N GLN A 5 22.91 14.89 12.47
CA GLN A 5 22.58 15.99 11.57
C GLN A 5 22.19 15.45 10.19
N TRP A 6 22.97 14.52 9.64
CA TRP A 6 22.65 13.85 8.38
C TRP A 6 21.30 13.13 8.46
N PHE A 7 21.02 12.40 9.53
CA PHE A 7 19.73 11.75 9.73
C PHE A 7 18.57 12.76 9.71
N LYS A 8 18.68 13.87 10.46
CA LYS A 8 17.64 14.91 10.47
C LYS A 8 17.41 15.54 9.10
N GLU A 9 18.47 15.70 8.30
CA GLU A 9 18.41 16.23 6.94
C GLU A 9 17.83 15.23 5.94
N ASN A 10 17.91 13.92 6.22
CA ASN A 10 17.54 12.84 5.30
C ASN A 10 16.42 11.94 5.84
N ILE A 11 15.75 12.32 6.93
CA ILE A 11 14.73 11.49 7.59
C ILE A 11 13.57 11.17 6.65
N SER A 12 13.22 12.08 5.74
CA SER A 12 12.18 11.87 4.73
C SER A 12 12.51 10.73 3.77
N LEU A 13 13.78 10.57 3.38
CA LEU A 13 14.24 9.45 2.56
C LEU A 13 14.12 8.15 3.34
N TYR A 14 14.57 8.14 4.60
CA TYR A 14 14.47 6.97 5.46
C TYR A 14 13.01 6.54 5.67
N MET A 15 12.13 7.49 5.98
CA MET A 15 10.69 7.24 6.10
C MET A 15 10.11 6.68 4.82
N LYS A 16 10.41 7.29 3.66
CA LYS A 16 9.94 6.79 2.36
C LYS A 16 10.41 5.35 2.11
N CYS A 17 11.69 5.05 2.34
CA CYS A 17 12.21 3.68 2.22
C CYS A 17 11.48 2.70 3.15
N HIS A 18 11.23 3.10 4.40
CA HIS A 18 10.55 2.25 5.37
C HIS A 18 9.09 1.96 4.96
N LEU A 19 8.38 2.97 4.43
CA LEU A 19 7.03 2.77 3.90
C LEU A 19 7.02 1.78 2.72
N TYR A 20 7.97 1.90 1.79
CA TYR A 20 8.11 0.92 0.71
C TYR A 20 8.44 -0.48 1.22
N TRP A 21 9.37 -0.62 2.17
CA TRP A 21 9.71 -1.92 2.74
C TRP A 21 8.53 -2.57 3.44
N ASN A 22 7.74 -1.80 4.16
CA ASN A 22 6.51 -2.27 4.79
C ASN A 22 5.51 -2.81 3.77
N ALA A 23 5.29 -2.09 2.66
CA ALA A 23 4.41 -2.56 1.60
C ALA A 23 4.98 -3.80 0.89
N TYR A 24 6.25 -3.78 0.52
CA TYR A 24 6.91 -4.90 -0.17
C TYR A 24 6.89 -6.18 0.66
N LEU A 25 7.06 -6.07 1.98
CA LEU A 25 6.99 -7.22 2.86
C LEU A 25 5.61 -7.90 2.80
N GLN A 26 4.53 -7.12 2.69
CA GLN A 26 3.18 -7.67 2.53
C GLN A 26 3.00 -8.35 1.18
N VAL A 27 3.50 -7.77 0.10
CA VAL A 27 3.44 -8.41 -1.24
C VAL A 27 4.22 -9.74 -1.22
N TYR A 28 5.44 -9.74 -0.68
CA TYR A 28 6.30 -10.91 -0.60
C TYR A 28 5.65 -12.10 0.13
N TYR A 29 4.96 -11.84 1.24
CA TYR A 29 4.34 -12.91 2.04
C TYR A 29 2.96 -13.34 1.55
N ASN A 30 2.26 -12.50 0.79
CA ASN A 30 0.85 -12.74 0.47
C ASN A 30 0.56 -13.00 -1.01
N VAL A 31 1.51 -12.76 -1.90
CA VAL A 31 1.38 -13.03 -3.34
C VAL A 31 2.35 -14.13 -3.73
N LYS A 32 1.90 -15.13 -4.49
CA LYS A 32 2.76 -16.19 -5.00
C LYS A 32 3.48 -15.69 -6.24
N GLU A 33 4.82 -15.72 -6.21
CA GLU A 33 5.68 -15.30 -7.33
C GLU A 33 5.34 -13.88 -7.86
N PRO A 34 5.35 -12.85 -6.99
CA PRO A 34 4.97 -11.50 -7.37
C PRO A 34 5.90 -10.92 -8.44
N SER A 35 5.32 -10.25 -9.44
CA SER A 35 6.06 -9.47 -10.43
C SER A 35 6.52 -8.13 -9.87
N ASP A 36 7.51 -7.50 -10.52
CA ASP A 36 7.95 -6.15 -10.18
C ASP A 36 6.81 -5.13 -10.25
N GLU A 37 5.89 -5.31 -11.21
CA GLU A 37 4.70 -4.48 -11.37
C GLU A 37 3.72 -4.64 -10.19
N CYS A 38 3.53 -5.87 -9.69
CA CYS A 38 2.73 -6.14 -8.49
C CYS A 38 3.31 -5.40 -7.27
N TYR A 39 4.62 -5.50 -7.03
CA TYR A 39 5.28 -4.77 -5.96
C TYR A 39 5.08 -3.26 -6.08
N LYS A 40 5.29 -2.72 -7.28
CA LYS A 40 5.20 -1.29 -7.55
C LYS A 40 3.78 -0.77 -7.30
N ILE A 41 2.77 -1.34 -7.96
CA ILE A 41 1.39 -0.87 -7.88
C ILE A 41 0.87 -0.95 -6.46
N ILE A 42 1.03 -2.10 -5.79
CA ILE A 42 0.52 -2.27 -4.42
C ILE A 42 1.23 -1.31 -3.46
N ALA A 43 2.55 -1.11 -3.58
CA ALA A 43 3.26 -0.19 -2.71
C ALA A 43 2.88 1.27 -2.96
N ASP A 44 2.84 1.72 -4.21
CA ASP A 44 2.49 3.11 -4.55
C ASP A 44 1.04 3.43 -4.12
N THR A 45 0.09 2.52 -4.36
CA THR A 45 -1.30 2.69 -3.89
C THR A 45 -1.38 2.68 -2.36
N SER A 46 -0.67 1.78 -1.67
CA SER A 46 -0.68 1.72 -0.20
C SER A 46 -0.11 2.98 0.44
N ILE A 47 1.01 3.48 -0.08
CA ILE A 47 1.69 4.67 0.44
C ILE A 47 0.86 5.93 0.15
N SER A 48 0.37 6.09 -1.08
CA SER A 48 -0.45 7.25 -1.43
C SER A 48 -1.75 7.30 -0.61
N THR A 49 -2.34 6.14 -0.33
CA THR A 49 -3.53 6.01 0.53
C THR A 49 -3.21 6.36 1.98
N TYR A 50 -2.15 5.79 2.54
CA TYR A 50 -1.69 6.10 3.90
C TYR A 50 -1.44 7.60 4.09
N LEU A 51 -0.75 8.25 3.15
CA LEU A 51 -0.42 9.67 3.24
C LEU A 51 -1.63 10.60 3.16
N LYS A 52 -2.78 10.12 2.68
CA LYS A 52 -4.06 10.85 2.66
C LYS A 52 -5.00 10.47 3.79
N SER A 53 -4.65 9.47 4.59
CA SER A 53 -5.46 9.03 5.71
C SER A 53 -5.18 9.91 6.92
N ASP A 54 -6.24 10.46 7.51
CA ASP A 54 -6.17 11.13 8.81
C ASP A 54 -6.38 10.14 9.98
N ASP A 55 -6.54 8.84 9.68
CA ASP A 55 -6.82 7.81 10.68
C ASP A 55 -5.52 7.19 11.22
N VAL A 56 -5.39 7.20 12.55
CA VAL A 56 -4.23 6.65 13.27
C VAL A 56 -4.14 5.13 13.20
N ASP A 57 -5.25 4.43 12.93
CA ASP A 57 -5.31 2.98 12.81
C ASP A 57 -5.03 2.49 11.37
N MET A 58 -4.88 3.43 10.42
CA MET A 58 -4.49 3.13 9.04
C MET A 58 -2.96 3.09 8.92
N SER A 59 -2.43 2.00 8.37
CA SER A 59 -0.99 1.83 8.12
C SER A 59 -0.74 1.28 6.72
N VAL A 60 0.46 1.55 6.19
CA VAL A 60 0.89 1.00 4.90
C VAL A 60 0.84 -0.52 4.92
N GLU A 61 1.23 -1.15 6.03
CA GLU A 61 1.16 -2.59 6.22
C GLU A 61 -0.28 -3.11 6.09
N LYS A 62 -1.26 -2.46 6.72
CA LYS A 62 -2.67 -2.88 6.67
C LYS A 62 -3.23 -2.75 5.26
N ILE A 63 -2.95 -1.65 4.57
CA ILE A 63 -3.41 -1.42 3.20
C ILE A 63 -2.75 -2.42 2.25
N ALA A 64 -1.42 -2.57 2.30
CA ALA A 64 -0.70 -3.47 1.42
C ALA A 64 -1.09 -4.94 1.67
N TYR A 65 -1.36 -5.32 2.91
CA TYR A 65 -1.88 -6.65 3.25
C TYR A 65 -3.24 -6.91 2.60
N PHE A 66 -4.19 -5.97 2.74
CA PHE A 66 -5.51 -6.07 2.13
C PHE A 66 -5.43 -6.22 0.60
N LEU A 67 -4.66 -5.35 -0.06
CA LEU A 67 -4.50 -5.37 -1.52
C LEU A 67 -3.83 -6.66 -1.99
N SER A 68 -2.71 -7.06 -1.37
CA SER A 68 -1.94 -8.25 -1.75
C SER A 68 -2.77 -9.53 -1.63
N ARG A 69 -3.49 -9.70 -0.51
CA ARG A 69 -4.31 -10.90 -0.29
C ARG A 69 -5.48 -11.01 -1.26
N ASN A 70 -6.11 -9.88 -1.60
CA ASN A 70 -7.26 -9.90 -2.50
C ASN A 70 -6.82 -10.05 -3.96
N TYR A 71 -5.68 -9.47 -4.33
CA TYR A 71 -5.03 -9.72 -5.62
C TYR A 71 -4.66 -11.20 -5.80
N GLU A 72 -3.97 -11.82 -4.84
CA GLU A 72 -3.59 -13.24 -4.90
C GLU A 72 -4.81 -14.17 -5.02
N LYS A 73 -5.92 -13.79 -4.38
CA LYS A 73 -7.19 -14.54 -4.46
C LYS A 73 -7.96 -14.31 -5.76
N GLY A 74 -7.45 -13.47 -6.67
CA GLY A 74 -8.10 -13.10 -7.92
C GLY A 74 -9.38 -12.29 -7.74
N LYS A 75 -9.55 -11.62 -6.58
CA LYS A 75 -10.74 -10.81 -6.30
C LYS A 75 -10.67 -9.40 -6.88
N ILE A 76 -9.45 -8.88 -7.04
CA ILE A 76 -9.15 -7.59 -7.66
C ILE A 76 -7.95 -7.74 -8.59
N SER A 77 -7.92 -6.97 -9.67
CA SER A 77 -6.79 -6.90 -10.59
C SER A 77 -5.82 -5.77 -10.19
N LEU A 78 -4.59 -5.81 -10.71
CA LEU A 78 -3.65 -4.68 -10.53
C LEU A 78 -4.19 -3.39 -11.17
N GLU A 79 -4.91 -3.49 -12.30
CA GLU A 79 -5.54 -2.35 -12.97
C GLU A 79 -6.61 -1.70 -12.08
N GLN A 80 -7.43 -2.49 -11.40
CA GLN A 80 -8.42 -1.99 -10.44
C GLN A 80 -7.72 -1.30 -9.25
N ILE A 81 -6.63 -1.88 -8.73
CA ILE A 81 -5.84 -1.26 -7.65
C ILE A 81 -5.21 0.07 -8.08
N GLU A 82 -4.69 0.15 -9.30
CA GLU A 82 -4.03 1.35 -9.82
C GLU A 82 -5.03 2.48 -10.14
N SER A 83 -6.23 2.12 -10.59
CA SER A 83 -7.31 3.06 -10.92
C SER A 83 -8.18 3.50 -9.74
N SER A 84 -8.13 2.76 -8.63
CA SER A 84 -8.90 3.08 -7.41
C SER A 84 -8.45 4.41 -6.80
N SER A 85 -9.41 5.20 -6.31
CA SER A 85 -9.05 6.37 -5.51
C SER A 85 -8.55 5.94 -4.14
N SER A 86 -7.76 6.79 -3.48
CA SER A 86 -7.32 6.53 -2.11
C SER A 86 -8.49 6.39 -1.13
N TYR A 87 -9.64 7.02 -1.39
CA TYR A 87 -10.83 6.90 -0.55
C TYR A 87 -11.47 5.52 -0.70
N ASP A 88 -11.62 5.05 -1.94
CA ASP A 88 -12.14 3.70 -2.23
C ASP A 88 -11.28 2.61 -1.59
N VAL A 89 -9.95 2.77 -1.68
CA VAL A 89 -9.01 1.85 -1.02
C VAL A 89 -9.17 1.90 0.50
N MET A 90 -9.32 3.08 1.10
CA MET A 90 -9.57 3.20 2.55
C MET A 90 -10.87 2.50 2.95
N ASP A 91 -11.96 2.77 2.25
CA ASP A 91 -13.26 2.16 2.54
C ASP A 91 -13.19 0.64 2.38
N GLY A 92 -12.51 0.14 1.35
CA GLY A 92 -12.28 -1.29 1.19
C GLY A 92 -11.47 -1.92 2.32
N VAL A 93 -10.44 -1.22 2.82
CA VAL A 93 -9.63 -1.67 3.97
C VAL A 93 -10.45 -1.65 5.27
N TYR A 94 -11.29 -0.65 5.49
CA TYR A 94 -12.13 -0.56 6.69
C TYR A 94 -13.22 -1.63 6.73
N ASN A 95 -13.88 -1.86 5.60
CA ASN A 95 -14.99 -2.80 5.49
C ASN A 95 -14.52 -4.22 5.14
N GLU A 96 -13.21 -4.40 4.91
CA GLU A 96 -12.60 -5.62 4.39
C GLU A 96 -13.27 -6.12 3.10
N ASP A 97 -13.69 -5.19 2.24
CA ASP A 97 -14.49 -5.44 1.06
C ASP A 97 -13.86 -4.85 -0.21
N VAL A 98 -13.71 -5.68 -1.22
CA VAL A 98 -13.10 -5.29 -2.49
C VAL A 98 -14.08 -4.57 -3.42
N GLU A 99 -15.39 -4.65 -3.17
CA GLU A 99 -16.40 -4.04 -4.03
C GLU A 99 -16.20 -2.52 -4.16
N TYR A 100 -15.66 -1.86 -3.12
CA TYR A 100 -15.29 -0.45 -3.18
C TYR A 100 -14.26 -0.10 -4.26
N LEU A 101 -13.41 -1.05 -4.66
CA LEU A 101 -12.35 -0.87 -5.67
C LEU A 101 -12.79 -1.31 -7.07
N ILE A 102 -13.98 -1.89 -7.19
CA ILE A 102 -14.54 -2.38 -8.43
C ILE A 102 -15.57 -1.34 -8.87
N ASN A 103 -15.14 -0.38 -9.67
CA ASN A 103 -16.07 0.55 -10.30
C ASN A 103 -17.01 -0.24 -11.23
N GLU A 104 -18.25 -0.45 -10.81
CA GLU A 104 -19.34 -0.81 -11.72
C GLU A 104 -19.78 0.46 -12.47
N GLU A 105 -19.25 0.67 -13.68
CA GLU A 105 -19.93 1.49 -14.69
C GLU A 105 -21.09 0.72 -15.33
#